data_AF-A0A7T9DJD4-F1
#
_entry.id   AF-A0A7T9DJD4-F1
#
_cell.length_a   1.000
_cell.length_b   1.000
_cell.length_c   1.000
_cell.angle_alpha   90.00
_cell.angle_beta   90.00
_cell.angle_gamma   90.00
#
_symmetry.space_group_name_H-M   'P 1'
#
loop_
_entity.id
_entity.type
_entity.pdbx_description
1 polymer ?
#
loop_
_entity_poly.entity_id
_entity_poly.type
_entity_poly.pdbx_seq_one_letter_code
_entity_poly.pdbx_strand_id
1 'polypeptide(L)'
;MAQTLSFTVKEAKDLAKQLEGYTSLPAPSKYELARYQFGQAIVTIYTSGKMVIQGKSALVENAVKEKIITMLEKASDELVFGIDEVGRGEREGPLVVSGVLGQRNTMRGLRDSKKTSDIKNKYSEATHKSWLQASVSVNPHYIDMLRGKGINLNDIEIKIANHMHALIQEFESHALTIMDGKTMRGAAKGIVFLEKADDVEPSVSAASIVAKHLRNESGNKEERKSWKKKES
;
A
#
# COMPACT_ATOMS: atom_id res chain seq x y z
N MET A 1 -8.86 -19.00 0.84
CA MET A 1 -9.27 -17.84 0.03
C MET A 1 -8.14 -17.60 -0.93
N ALA A 2 -8.44 -17.45 -2.22
CA ALA A 2 -7.42 -17.26 -3.25
C ALA A 2 -6.45 -16.13 -2.85
N GLN A 3 -5.16 -16.37 -3.02
CA GLN A 3 -4.14 -15.35 -2.76
C GLN A 3 -4.11 -14.35 -3.92
N THR A 4 -3.86 -13.07 -3.62
CA THR A 4 -3.78 -12.03 -4.65
C THR A 4 -2.53 -11.19 -4.53
N LEU A 5 -1.95 -10.85 -5.68
CA LEU A 5 -0.87 -9.88 -5.80
C LEU A 5 -1.32 -8.77 -6.75
N SER A 6 -0.92 -7.54 -6.46
CA SER A 6 -1.18 -6.39 -7.34
C SER A 6 0.10 -5.98 -8.06
N PHE A 7 -0.06 -5.52 -9.29
CA PHE A 7 0.99 -5.01 -10.17
C PHE A 7 0.46 -3.80 -10.93
N THR A 8 1.36 -2.96 -11.40
CA THR A 8 1.04 -2.02 -12.49
C THR A 8 0.70 -2.78 -13.78
N VAL A 9 -0.02 -2.14 -14.70
CA VAL A 9 -0.38 -2.75 -15.99
C VAL A 9 0.87 -3.18 -16.78
N LYS A 10 1.97 -2.44 -16.66
CA LYS A 10 3.24 -2.77 -17.31
C LYS A 10 3.86 -4.02 -16.69
N GLU A 11 4.03 -4.04 -15.37
CA GLU A 11 4.58 -5.21 -14.65
C GLU A 11 3.76 -6.47 -14.90
N ALA A 12 2.43 -6.37 -14.96
CA ALA A 12 1.57 -7.52 -15.24
C ALA A 12 1.79 -8.11 -16.64
N LYS A 13 2.04 -7.26 -17.64
CA LYS A 13 2.40 -7.72 -19.00
C LYS A 13 3.79 -8.37 -19.02
N ASP A 14 4.76 -7.77 -18.33
CA ASP A 14 6.12 -8.31 -18.23
C ASP A 14 6.11 -9.67 -17.51
N LEU A 15 5.35 -9.79 -16.42
CA LEU A 15 5.14 -11.05 -15.70
C LEU A 15 4.45 -12.10 -16.57
N ALA A 16 3.40 -11.73 -17.32
CA ALA A 16 2.72 -12.66 -18.23
C ALA A 16 3.73 -13.25 -19.24
N LYS A 17 4.59 -12.41 -19.82
CA LYS A 17 5.65 -12.85 -20.73
C LYS A 17 6.65 -13.79 -20.04
N GLN A 18 7.07 -13.48 -18.82
CA GLN A 18 7.97 -14.36 -18.06
C GLN A 18 7.37 -15.74 -17.76
N LEU A 19 6.04 -15.82 -17.62
CA LEU A 19 5.34 -17.07 -17.34
C LEU A 19 4.98 -17.89 -18.59
N GLU A 20 5.33 -17.45 -19.81
CA GLU A 20 5.08 -18.19 -21.06
C GLU A 20 5.71 -19.60 -21.08
N GLY A 21 6.76 -19.84 -20.30
CA GLY A 21 7.37 -21.17 -20.14
C GLY A 21 6.51 -22.18 -19.36
N TYR A 22 5.40 -21.75 -18.76
CA TYR A 22 4.45 -22.62 -18.05
C TYR A 22 3.28 -23.02 -18.95
N THR A 23 2.60 -24.12 -18.58
CA THR A 23 1.43 -24.60 -19.33
C THR A 23 0.32 -23.55 -19.32
N SER A 24 0.12 -22.90 -20.47
CA SER A 24 -0.97 -21.96 -20.68
C SER A 24 -2.33 -22.68 -20.67
N LEU A 25 -3.32 -22.06 -20.04
CA LEU A 25 -4.70 -22.54 -20.05
C LEU A 25 -5.53 -21.67 -21.00
N PRO A 26 -6.41 -22.27 -21.84
CA PRO A 26 -7.17 -21.54 -22.83
C PRO A 26 -8.22 -20.59 -22.21
N ALA A 27 -8.63 -19.63 -23.03
CA ALA A 27 -9.73 -18.67 -22.79
C ALA A 27 -9.51 -17.67 -21.65
N PRO A 28 -8.52 -16.76 -21.76
CA PRO A 28 -8.61 -15.52 -21.00
C PRO A 28 -9.89 -14.80 -21.43
N SER A 29 -10.79 -14.51 -20.48
CA SER A 29 -11.85 -13.53 -20.73
C SER A 29 -11.23 -12.22 -21.25
N LYS A 30 -12.02 -11.31 -21.84
CA LYS A 30 -11.49 -10.00 -22.32
C LYS A 30 -10.77 -9.17 -21.24
N TYR A 31 -10.86 -9.57 -19.98
CA TYR A 31 -10.23 -8.92 -18.84
C TYR A 31 -8.97 -9.63 -18.35
N GLU A 32 -8.61 -10.79 -18.91
CA GLU A 32 -7.43 -11.57 -18.56
C GLU A 32 -6.32 -11.35 -19.58
N LEU A 33 -5.12 -11.07 -19.09
CA LEU A 33 -3.91 -11.04 -19.92
C LEU A 33 -3.44 -12.46 -20.21
N ALA A 34 -3.41 -13.31 -19.18
CA ALA A 34 -2.95 -14.67 -19.29
C ALA A 34 -3.42 -15.54 -18.12
N ARG A 35 -3.46 -16.85 -18.37
CA ARG A 35 -3.77 -17.86 -17.37
C ARG A 35 -2.81 -19.04 -17.53
N TYR A 36 -2.15 -19.42 -16.43
CA TYR A 36 -1.14 -20.48 -16.43
C TYR A 36 -1.42 -21.50 -15.33
N GLN A 37 -1.18 -22.77 -15.63
CA GLN A 37 -1.10 -23.83 -14.64
C GLN A 37 0.30 -23.79 -14.00
N PHE A 38 0.33 -23.59 -12.68
CA PHE A 38 1.56 -23.50 -11.91
C PHE A 38 1.55 -24.55 -10.80
N GLY A 39 2.08 -25.74 -11.10
CA GLY A 39 2.00 -26.89 -10.20
C GLY A 39 0.54 -27.29 -9.93
N GLN A 40 0.09 -27.18 -8.68
CA GLN A 40 -1.30 -27.47 -8.26
C GLN A 40 -2.18 -26.21 -8.14
N ALA A 41 -1.72 -25.07 -8.63
CA ALA A 41 -2.48 -23.82 -8.65
C ALA A 41 -2.67 -23.29 -10.07
N ILE A 42 -3.71 -22.48 -10.23
CA ILE A 42 -3.94 -21.66 -11.42
C ILE A 42 -3.57 -20.23 -11.07
N VAL A 43 -2.72 -19.62 -11.90
CA VAL A 43 -2.35 -18.22 -11.82
C VAL A 43 -3.05 -17.48 -12.94
N THR A 44 -3.90 -16.52 -12.59
CA THR A 44 -4.63 -15.68 -13.54
C THR A 44 -4.15 -14.24 -13.40
N ILE A 45 -3.65 -13.67 -14.50
CA ILE A 45 -3.20 -12.28 -14.58
C ILE A 45 -4.26 -11.48 -15.31
N TYR A 46 -4.79 -10.44 -14.68
CA TYR A 46 -5.82 -9.57 -15.24
C TYR A 46 -5.22 -8.33 -15.91
N THR A 47 -5.93 -7.79 -16.90
CA THR A 47 -5.64 -6.53 -17.60
C THR A 47 -5.54 -5.32 -16.66
N SER A 48 -6.16 -5.40 -15.48
CA SER A 48 -6.05 -4.40 -14.42
C SER A 48 -4.73 -4.42 -13.65
N GLY A 49 -3.88 -5.44 -13.87
CA GLY A 49 -2.67 -5.67 -13.10
C GLY A 49 -2.87 -6.53 -11.84
N LYS A 50 -4.11 -6.92 -11.53
CA LYS A 50 -4.36 -7.90 -10.46
C LYS A 50 -3.91 -9.29 -10.91
N MET A 51 -3.22 -10.01 -10.04
CA MET A 51 -2.96 -11.44 -10.19
C MET A 51 -3.69 -12.22 -9.09
N VAL A 52 -4.33 -13.31 -9.47
CA VAL A 52 -5.05 -14.21 -8.57
C VAL A 52 -4.45 -15.60 -8.67
N ILE A 53 -4.16 -16.18 -7.51
CA ILE A 53 -3.60 -17.53 -7.35
C ILE A 53 -4.65 -18.39 -6.68
N GLN A 54 -5.11 -19.42 -7.39
CA GLN A 54 -6.15 -20.34 -6.93
C GLN A 54 -5.61 -21.76 -6.88
N GLY A 55 -5.51 -22.33 -5.69
CA GLY A 55 -4.99 -23.68 -5.46
C GLY A 55 -6.02 -24.58 -4.77
N LYS A 56 -5.68 -25.86 -4.63
CA LYS A 56 -6.51 -26.81 -3.86
C LYS A 56 -6.54 -26.51 -2.36
N SER A 57 -5.57 -25.76 -1.84
CA SER A 57 -5.48 -25.37 -0.43
C SER A 57 -4.71 -24.05 -0.27
N ALA A 58 -4.90 -23.38 0.88
CA ALA A 58 -4.17 -22.15 1.21
C ALA A 58 -2.64 -22.36 1.27
N LEU A 59 -2.19 -23.57 1.67
CA LEU A 59 -0.76 -23.92 1.66
C LEU A 59 -0.20 -23.93 0.24
N VAL A 60 -0.92 -24.48 -0.72
CA VAL A 60 -0.53 -24.47 -2.14
C VAL A 60 -0.53 -23.05 -2.68
N GLU A 61 -1.56 -22.26 -2.37
CA GLU A 61 -1.66 -20.86 -2.81
C GLU A 61 -0.50 -20.02 -2.27
N ASN A 62 -0.16 -20.17 -0.99
CA ASN A 62 0.98 -19.47 -0.37
C ASN A 62 2.32 -19.93 -0.97
N ALA A 63 2.55 -21.23 -1.16
CA ALA A 63 3.79 -21.72 -1.76
C ALA A 63 4.01 -21.19 -3.18
N VAL A 64 2.94 -21.09 -3.98
CA VAL A 64 3.01 -20.51 -5.33
C VAL A 64 3.22 -18.99 -5.27
N LYS A 65 2.55 -18.30 -4.35
CA LYS A 65 2.75 -16.86 -4.10
C LYS A 65 4.21 -16.54 -3.78
N GLU A 66 4.78 -17.23 -2.78
CA GLU A 66 6.18 -17.03 -2.38
C GLU A 66 7.14 -17.34 -3.52
N LYS A 67 6.89 -18.42 -4.28
CA LYS A 67 7.73 -18.75 -5.44
C LYS A 67 7.70 -17.66 -6.52
N ILE A 68 6.54 -17.07 -6.81
CA ILE A 68 6.44 -15.96 -7.76
C ILE A 68 7.16 -14.71 -7.22
N ILE A 69 7.00 -14.39 -5.94
CA ILE A 69 7.71 -13.27 -5.31
C ILE A 69 9.23 -13.47 -5.42
N THR A 70 9.75 -14.64 -5.07
CA THR A 70 11.18 -14.96 -5.22
C THR A 70 11.68 -14.89 -6.67
N MET A 71 10.85 -15.23 -7.66
CA MET A 71 11.20 -15.06 -9.07
C MET A 71 11.36 -13.58 -9.44
N LEU A 72 10.45 -12.73 -8.94
CA LEU A 72 10.49 -11.28 -9.17
C LEU A 72 11.70 -10.63 -8.48
N GLU A 73 11.98 -10.99 -7.22
CA GLU A 73 13.14 -10.51 -6.45
C GLU A 73 14.46 -10.77 -7.19
N LYS A 74 14.62 -11.99 -7.74
CA LYS A 74 15.81 -12.36 -8.51
C LYS A 74 15.96 -11.59 -9.83
N ALA A 75 14.86 -11.09 -10.40
CA ALA A 75 14.89 -10.34 -11.63
C ALA A 75 15.27 -8.86 -11.39
N SER A 76 14.68 -8.24 -10.36
CA SER A 76 15.00 -6.89 -9.86
C SER A 76 14.07 -6.57 -8.69
N ASP A 77 14.58 -6.01 -7.60
CA ASP A 77 13.74 -5.49 -6.51
C ASP A 77 14.12 -4.05 -6.15
N GLU A 78 13.24 -3.11 -6.50
CA GLU A 78 13.44 -1.68 -6.23
C GLU A 78 13.06 -1.38 -4.77
N LEU A 79 13.86 -0.53 -4.13
CA LEU A 79 13.57 -0.08 -2.77
C LEU A 79 12.61 1.11 -2.81
N VAL A 80 11.46 0.97 -2.15
CA VAL A 80 10.38 1.95 -2.20
C VAL A 80 9.99 2.37 -0.79
N PHE A 81 9.90 3.69 -0.59
CA PHE A 81 9.27 4.31 0.57
C PHE A 81 7.84 4.73 0.21
N GLY A 82 6.86 3.92 0.65
CA GLY A 82 5.46 4.19 0.42
C GLY A 82 4.84 5.00 1.57
N ILE A 83 4.05 6.03 1.25
CA ILE A 83 3.37 6.91 2.22
C ILE A 83 1.86 6.84 1.99
N ASP A 84 1.08 6.70 3.07
CA ASP A 84 -0.39 6.76 3.07
C ASP A 84 -0.91 7.43 4.35
N GLU A 85 -2.15 7.94 4.30
CA GLU A 85 -2.84 8.56 5.43
C GLU A 85 -4.19 7.92 5.76
N VAL A 86 -4.55 7.96 7.03
CA VAL A 86 -5.82 7.43 7.53
C VAL A 86 -6.44 8.40 8.54
N GLY A 87 -7.77 8.52 8.48
CA GLY A 87 -8.54 9.42 9.35
C GLY A 87 -8.75 10.82 8.78
N ARG A 88 -8.32 11.10 7.55
CA ARG A 88 -8.52 12.41 6.89
C ARG A 88 -10.00 12.82 6.84
N GLY A 89 -10.88 11.92 6.39
CA GLY A 89 -12.32 12.14 6.26
C GLY A 89 -13.14 11.86 7.51
N GLU A 90 -12.51 11.38 8.58
CA GLU A 90 -13.21 10.98 9.80
C GLU A 90 -13.42 12.17 10.74
N ARG A 91 -14.59 12.21 11.39
CA ARG A 91 -14.94 13.26 12.35
C ARG A 91 -14.25 13.08 13.69
N GLU A 92 -14.00 11.82 14.07
CA GLU A 92 -13.41 11.46 15.35
C GLU A 92 -11.97 10.97 15.16
N GLY A 93 -11.17 11.12 16.21
CA GLY A 93 -9.82 10.58 16.29
C GLY A 93 -8.78 11.23 15.37
N PRO A 94 -7.53 10.75 15.43
CA PRO A 94 -6.41 11.42 14.81
C PRO A 94 -6.42 11.26 13.29
N LEU A 95 -5.64 12.12 12.65
CA LEU A 95 -5.06 11.86 11.32
C LEU A 95 -3.74 11.13 11.56
N VAL A 96 -3.55 9.97 10.94
CA VAL A 96 -2.28 9.24 10.99
C VAL A 96 -1.70 9.19 9.59
N VAL A 97 -0.48 9.68 9.43
CA VAL A 97 0.31 9.53 8.20
C VAL A 97 1.44 8.56 8.51
N SER A 98 1.57 7.53 7.69
CA SER A 98 2.60 6.50 7.87
C SER A 98 3.40 6.36 6.59
N GLY A 99 4.68 6.05 6.74
CA GLY A 99 5.61 5.71 5.69
C GLY A 99 6.29 4.36 5.97
N VAL A 100 6.44 3.54 4.96
CA VAL A 100 7.08 2.21 5.04
C VAL A 100 8.13 2.08 3.95
N LEU A 101 9.36 1.79 4.36
CA LEU A 101 10.48 1.47 3.47
C LEU A 101 10.60 -0.05 3.33
N GLY A 102 10.60 -0.55 2.11
CA GLY A 102 10.79 -1.97 1.83
C GLY A 102 11.06 -2.25 0.36
N GLN A 103 11.60 -3.42 0.11
CA GLN A 103 11.81 -3.94 -1.24
C GLN A 103 10.44 -4.24 -1.89
N ARG A 104 10.15 -3.63 -3.05
CA ARG A 104 8.81 -3.63 -3.67
C ARG A 104 8.22 -5.02 -3.79
N ASN A 105 8.97 -6.00 -4.30
CA ASN A 105 8.46 -7.35 -4.53
C ASN A 105 8.29 -8.12 -3.22
N THR A 106 9.23 -7.99 -2.29
CA THR A 106 9.14 -8.55 -0.93
C THR A 106 7.87 -8.08 -0.20
N MET A 107 7.50 -6.81 -0.40
CA MET A 107 6.34 -6.18 0.24
C MET A 107 4.98 -6.64 -0.37
N ARG A 108 4.97 -7.38 -1.49
CA ARG A 108 3.72 -7.81 -2.14
C ARG A 108 2.90 -8.77 -1.26
N GLY A 109 1.59 -8.83 -1.54
CA GLY A 109 0.65 -9.75 -0.89
C GLY A 109 0.11 -9.27 0.46
N LEU A 110 0.47 -8.08 0.91
CA LEU A 110 -0.11 -7.46 2.11
C LEU A 110 -1.58 -7.11 1.92
N ARG A 111 -1.98 -6.72 0.69
CA ARG A 111 -3.36 -6.41 0.32
C ARG A 111 -4.14 -7.69 0.03
N ASP A 112 -4.64 -8.34 1.09
CA ASP A 112 -5.76 -9.25 0.95
C ASP A 112 -7.08 -8.54 1.29
N SER A 113 -8.05 -8.72 0.42
CA SER A 113 -9.18 -7.82 0.27
C SER A 113 -10.16 -7.84 1.46
N LYS A 114 -10.45 -6.63 1.97
CA LYS A 114 -11.73 -6.25 2.61
C LYS A 114 -12.10 -6.83 3.99
N LYS A 115 -11.20 -7.49 4.71
CA LYS A 115 -11.45 -7.82 6.13
C LYS A 115 -10.55 -7.01 7.06
N THR A 116 -11.10 -5.89 7.53
CA THR A 116 -10.64 -5.15 8.71
C THR A 116 -10.50 -6.02 9.97
N SER A 117 -11.06 -7.23 9.99
CA SER A 117 -11.04 -8.13 11.15
C SER A 117 -9.63 -8.63 11.51
N ASP A 118 -8.65 -8.53 10.62
CA ASP A 118 -7.28 -9.00 10.89
C ASP A 118 -6.20 -7.93 10.64
N ILE A 119 -6.47 -6.70 11.03
CA ILE A 119 -5.50 -5.60 10.92
C ILE A 119 -4.23 -5.87 11.74
N LYS A 120 -4.33 -6.62 12.86
CA LYS A 120 -3.18 -6.92 13.75
C LYS A 120 -2.18 -7.88 13.10
N ASN A 121 -2.64 -8.99 12.50
CA ASN A 121 -1.71 -9.88 11.81
C ASN A 121 -1.13 -9.21 10.57
N LYS A 122 -1.93 -8.42 9.85
CA LYS A 122 -1.44 -7.66 8.69
C LYS A 122 -0.42 -6.60 9.06
N TYR A 123 -0.60 -5.92 10.19
CA TYR A 123 0.42 -5.02 10.73
C TYR A 123 1.71 -5.75 11.08
N SER A 124 1.61 -6.93 11.71
CA SER A 124 2.77 -7.78 12.01
C SER A 124 3.50 -8.22 10.72
N GLU A 125 2.76 -8.68 9.71
CA GLU A 125 3.31 -9.06 8.40
C GLU A 125 4.00 -7.88 7.71
N ALA A 126 3.34 -6.71 7.67
CA ALA A 126 3.92 -5.49 7.12
C ALA A 126 5.21 -5.11 7.86
N THR A 127 5.20 -5.16 9.19
CA THR A 127 6.37 -4.84 10.03
C THR A 127 7.52 -5.80 9.81
N HIS A 128 7.27 -7.10 9.72
CA HIS A 128 8.31 -8.09 9.46
C HIS A 128 8.96 -7.90 8.08
N LYS A 129 8.20 -7.50 7.06
CA LYS A 129 8.70 -7.26 5.70
C LYS A 129 9.36 -5.88 5.54
N SER A 130 9.04 -4.93 6.41
CA SER A 130 9.55 -3.56 6.36
C SER A 130 11.01 -3.49 6.81
N TRP A 131 11.80 -2.64 6.17
CA TRP A 131 13.12 -2.27 6.66
C TRP A 131 13.02 -1.13 7.68
N LEU A 132 12.12 -0.19 7.43
CA LEU A 132 11.87 0.94 8.30
C LEU A 132 10.40 1.36 8.22
N GLN A 133 9.88 1.85 9.34
CA GLN A 133 8.58 2.51 9.40
C GLN A 133 8.71 3.87 10.07
N ALA A 134 8.02 4.87 9.53
CA ALA A 134 7.86 6.18 10.14
C ALA A 134 6.37 6.47 10.25
N SER A 135 5.91 7.05 11.36
CA SER A 135 4.49 7.39 11.51
C SER A 135 4.32 8.63 12.37
N VAL A 136 3.39 9.49 11.97
CA VAL A 136 3.01 10.69 12.71
C VAL A 136 1.50 10.65 12.92
N SER A 137 1.09 10.71 14.20
CA SER A 137 -0.30 10.80 14.60
C SER A 137 -0.61 12.21 15.08
N VAL A 138 -1.56 12.86 14.43
CA VAL A 138 -2.00 14.22 14.72
C VAL A 138 -3.35 14.15 15.42
N ASN A 139 -3.38 14.46 16.72
CA ASN A 139 -4.61 14.35 17.51
C ASN A 139 -5.69 15.38 17.09
N PRO A 140 -6.98 15.13 17.40
CA PRO A 140 -8.09 16.01 17.03
C PRO A 140 -7.88 17.48 17.46
N HIS A 141 -7.43 17.69 18.70
CA HIS A 141 -7.23 19.03 19.26
C HIS A 141 -6.20 19.84 18.46
N TYR A 142 -5.08 19.22 18.08
CA TYR A 142 -4.03 19.87 17.31
C TYR A 142 -4.48 20.13 15.87
N ILE A 143 -5.24 19.21 15.27
CA ILE A 143 -5.88 19.45 13.95
C ILE A 143 -6.79 20.68 14.03
N ASP A 144 -7.64 20.79 15.05
CA ASP A 144 -8.53 21.93 15.23
C ASP A 144 -7.75 23.24 15.44
N MET A 145 -6.69 23.21 16.24
CA MET A 145 -5.81 24.37 16.45
C MET A 145 -5.18 24.85 15.14
N LEU A 146 -4.64 23.93 14.33
CA LEU A 146 -4.02 24.25 13.05
C LEU A 146 -5.05 24.81 12.05
N ARG A 147 -6.24 24.21 12.00
CA ARG A 147 -7.33 24.71 11.14
C ARG A 147 -7.84 26.08 11.57
N GLY A 148 -7.86 26.37 12.87
CA GLY A 148 -8.12 27.72 13.39
C GLY A 148 -7.10 28.76 12.94
N LYS A 149 -5.88 28.33 12.56
CA LYS A 149 -4.82 29.18 11.99
C LYS A 149 -4.83 29.20 10.45
N GLY A 150 -5.86 28.64 9.81
CA GLY A 150 -5.98 28.58 8.35
C GLY A 150 -5.12 27.49 7.69
N ILE A 151 -4.49 26.60 8.46
CA ILE A 151 -3.73 25.46 7.95
C ILE A 151 -4.71 24.32 7.66
N ASN A 152 -4.82 23.92 6.40
CA ASN A 152 -5.73 22.86 5.99
C ASN A 152 -5.07 21.46 6.11
N LEU A 153 -5.84 20.38 5.91
CA LEU A 153 -5.32 19.02 6.04
C LEU A 153 -4.24 18.67 5.01
N ASN A 154 -4.35 19.15 3.76
CA ASN A 154 -3.28 18.97 2.77
C ASN A 154 -1.98 19.58 3.26
N ASP A 155 -2.04 20.77 3.87
CA ASP A 155 -0.83 21.43 4.39
C ASP A 155 -0.18 20.62 5.53
N ILE A 156 -0.97 19.93 6.34
CA ILE A 156 -0.48 19.05 7.41
C ILE A 156 0.15 17.79 6.82
N GLU A 157 -0.58 17.10 5.96
CA GLU A 157 -0.14 15.86 5.32
C GLU A 157 1.14 16.07 4.52
N ILE A 158 1.19 17.13 3.69
CA ILE A 158 2.36 17.38 2.84
C ILE A 158 3.58 17.80 3.66
N LYS A 159 3.40 18.51 4.78
CA LYS A 159 4.51 18.82 5.68
C LYS A 159 5.07 17.55 6.29
N ILE A 160 4.22 16.63 6.75
CA ILE A 160 4.66 15.35 7.31
C ILE A 160 5.37 14.52 6.24
N ALA A 161 4.76 14.37 5.05
CA ALA A 161 5.32 13.61 3.95
C ALA A 161 6.68 14.16 3.49
N ASN A 162 6.84 15.49 3.43
CA ASN A 162 8.12 16.12 3.11
C ASN A 162 9.21 15.83 4.14
N HIS A 163 8.90 15.84 5.43
CA HIS A 163 9.86 15.51 6.49
C HIS A 163 10.24 14.04 6.44
N MET A 164 9.26 13.14 6.25
CA MET A 164 9.52 11.71 6.07
C MET A 164 10.40 11.47 4.84
N HIS A 165 10.07 12.10 3.70
CA HIS A 165 10.86 12.01 2.48
C HIS A 165 12.31 12.47 2.72
N ALA A 166 12.51 13.65 3.32
CA ALA A 166 13.85 14.18 3.59
C ALA A 166 14.68 13.21 4.46
N LEU A 167 14.09 12.69 5.53
CA LEU A 167 14.73 11.71 6.40
C LEU A 167 15.13 10.43 5.64
N ILE A 168 14.24 9.93 4.78
CA ILE A 168 14.52 8.72 3.99
C ILE A 168 15.59 8.99 2.94
N GLN A 169 15.59 10.15 2.28
CA GLN A 169 16.63 10.47 1.30
C GLN A 169 18.01 10.66 1.96
N GLU A 170 18.07 11.08 3.22
CA GLU A 170 19.30 11.13 4.00
C GLU A 170 19.79 9.72 4.38
N PHE A 171 18.87 8.83 4.74
CA PHE A 171 19.19 7.45 5.12
C PHE A 171 19.51 6.55 3.91
N GLU A 172 18.73 6.68 2.84
CA GLU A 172 18.74 5.82 1.65
C GLU A 172 18.33 6.62 0.41
N SER A 173 19.29 7.36 -0.14
CA SER A 173 19.09 8.30 -1.25
C SER A 173 18.60 7.68 -2.56
N HIS A 174 18.68 6.36 -2.71
CA HIS A 174 18.19 5.66 -3.90
C HIS A 174 16.75 5.15 -3.76
N ALA A 175 16.14 5.26 -2.56
CA ALA A 175 14.76 4.84 -2.36
C ALA A 175 13.78 5.75 -3.13
N LEU A 176 12.92 5.13 -3.94
CA LEU A 176 11.83 5.82 -4.59
C LEU A 176 10.75 6.16 -3.56
N THR A 177 10.38 7.43 -3.43
CA THR A 177 9.28 7.83 -2.55
C THR A 177 7.97 7.91 -3.32
N ILE A 178 6.96 7.15 -2.89
CA ILE A 178 5.63 7.13 -3.49
C ILE A 178 4.59 7.46 -2.41
N MET A 179 3.68 8.38 -2.70
CA MET A 179 2.57 8.76 -1.83
C MET A 179 1.23 8.51 -2.52
N ASP A 180 0.24 7.99 -1.78
CA ASP A 180 -1.13 7.89 -2.28
C ASP A 180 -1.76 9.27 -2.53
N GLY A 181 -2.58 9.33 -3.57
CA GLY A 181 -3.42 10.49 -3.87
C GLY A 181 -2.84 11.43 -4.93
N LYS A 182 -3.38 12.64 -4.95
CA LYS A 182 -3.05 13.67 -5.94
C LYS A 182 -1.88 14.51 -5.46
N THR A 183 -1.09 15.02 -6.41
CA THR A 183 -0.02 15.97 -6.11
C THR A 183 -0.54 17.15 -5.30
N MET A 184 0.09 17.39 -4.16
CA MET A 184 -0.26 18.47 -3.25
C MET A 184 0.69 19.67 -3.43
N ARG A 185 0.16 20.88 -3.24
CA ARG A 185 0.99 22.10 -3.26
C ARG A 185 2.02 22.03 -2.14
N GLY A 186 3.28 22.34 -2.47
CA GLY A 186 4.38 22.32 -1.51
C GLY A 186 5.03 20.95 -1.34
N ALA A 187 4.66 19.94 -2.14
CA ALA A 187 5.38 18.67 -2.20
C ALA A 187 6.86 18.86 -2.51
N ALA A 188 7.72 18.16 -1.78
CA ALA A 188 9.14 18.08 -2.09
C ALA A 188 9.34 17.43 -3.48
N LYS A 189 10.38 17.87 -4.18
CA LYS A 189 10.81 17.21 -5.43
C LYS A 189 11.24 15.78 -5.11
N GLY A 190 10.86 14.82 -5.95
CA GLY A 190 11.21 13.40 -5.77
C GLY A 190 10.10 12.56 -5.14
N ILE A 191 9.07 13.18 -4.56
CA ILE A 191 7.85 12.46 -4.14
C ILE A 191 6.99 12.22 -5.38
N VAL A 192 6.77 10.95 -5.71
CA VAL A 192 5.85 10.53 -6.77
C VAL A 192 4.46 10.34 -6.17
N PHE A 193 3.45 10.98 -6.78
CA PHE A 193 2.05 10.84 -6.36
C PHE A 193 1.32 9.90 -7.32
N LEU A 194 0.63 8.91 -6.77
CA LEU A 194 -0.19 7.96 -7.53
C LEU A 194 -1.57 7.87 -6.89
N GLU A 195 -2.63 8.09 -7.66
CA GLU A 195 -3.98 7.91 -7.17
C GLU A 195 -4.29 6.41 -7.00
N LYS A 196 -4.76 6.01 -5.81
CA LYS A 196 -4.97 4.60 -5.44
C LYS A 196 -3.66 3.83 -5.49
N ALA A 197 -2.59 4.44 -4.99
CA ALA A 197 -1.29 3.81 -4.89
C ALA A 197 -1.33 2.55 -4.03
N ASP A 198 -2.17 2.52 -2.97
CA ASP A 198 -2.35 1.34 -2.14
C ASP A 198 -2.86 0.12 -2.94
N ASP A 199 -3.51 0.34 -4.09
CA ASP A 199 -3.95 -0.73 -4.97
C ASP A 199 -2.82 -1.45 -5.70
N VAL A 200 -1.72 -0.74 -5.99
CA VAL A 200 -0.70 -1.17 -6.96
C VAL A 200 0.73 -1.16 -6.40
N GLU A 201 1.01 -0.31 -5.41
CA GLU A 201 2.32 -0.14 -4.79
C GLU A 201 2.35 -0.81 -3.40
N PRO A 202 3.05 -1.94 -3.24
CA PRO A 202 3.08 -2.71 -2.01
C PRO A 202 3.53 -1.94 -0.76
N SER A 203 4.53 -1.06 -0.88
CA SER A 203 4.99 -0.26 0.25
C SER A 203 3.94 0.76 0.70
N VAL A 204 3.15 1.31 -0.23
CA VAL A 204 2.03 2.19 0.12
C VAL A 204 0.88 1.40 0.75
N SER A 205 0.60 0.20 0.25
CA SER A 205 -0.35 -0.71 0.92
C SER A 205 0.07 -1.04 2.35
N ALA A 206 1.37 -1.20 2.61
CA ALA A 206 1.91 -1.44 3.95
C ALA A 206 1.73 -0.21 4.84
N ALA A 207 2.05 0.99 4.33
CA ALA A 207 1.81 2.24 5.03
C ALA A 207 0.33 2.41 5.41
N SER A 208 -0.59 2.06 4.53
CA SER A 208 -2.03 2.06 4.80
C SER A 208 -2.42 1.15 5.98
N ILE A 209 -1.83 -0.05 6.04
CA ILE A 209 -2.05 -1.02 7.12
C ILE A 209 -1.51 -0.47 8.45
N VAL A 210 -0.29 0.08 8.44
CA VAL A 210 0.34 0.69 9.61
C VAL A 210 -0.50 1.87 10.12
N ALA A 211 -0.88 2.80 9.25
CA ALA A 211 -1.70 3.95 9.62
C ALA A 211 -3.06 3.53 10.19
N LYS A 212 -3.72 2.53 9.59
CA LYS A 212 -5.00 1.98 10.09
C LYS A 212 -4.82 1.34 11.47
N HIS A 213 -3.77 0.54 11.66
CA HIS A 213 -3.49 -0.11 12.94
C HIS A 213 -3.23 0.92 14.05
N LEU A 214 -2.33 1.88 13.82
CA LEU A 214 -1.98 2.91 14.78
C LEU A 214 -3.17 3.80 15.13
N ARG A 215 -4.02 4.13 14.14
CA ARG A 215 -5.25 4.87 14.40
C ARG A 215 -6.24 4.08 15.25
N ASN A 216 -6.40 2.79 14.98
CA ASN A 216 -7.31 1.93 15.75
C ASN A 216 -6.86 1.83 17.21
N GLU A 217 -5.57 1.69 17.48
CA GLU A 217 -4.99 1.61 18.83
C GLU A 217 -4.86 2.98 19.53
N SER A 218 -4.97 4.10 18.80
CA SER A 218 -4.88 5.46 19.39
C SER A 218 -5.99 5.72 20.41
N GLY A 219 -5.60 6.20 21.60
CA GLY A 219 -6.54 6.69 22.63
C GLY A 219 -7.21 8.03 22.31
N ASN A 220 -6.68 8.80 21.36
CA ASN A 220 -7.33 10.03 20.89
C ASN A 220 -8.56 9.64 20.05
N LYS A 221 -9.75 9.66 20.64
CA LYS A 221 -11.02 9.33 19.95
C LYS A 221 -12.00 10.50 19.91
N GLU A 222 -11.57 11.70 20.32
CA GLU A 222 -12.47 12.84 20.38
C GLU A 222 -12.91 13.32 18.99
N GLU A 223 -14.06 13.99 18.95
CA GLU A 223 -14.56 14.66 17.75
C GLU A 223 -13.75 15.93 17.44
N ARG A 224 -13.43 16.14 16.17
CA ARG A 224 -12.82 17.37 15.64
C ARG A 224 -13.86 18.48 15.58
N LYS A 225 -13.67 19.54 16.37
CA LYS A 225 -14.59 20.67 16.48
C LYS A 225 -14.65 21.54 15.22
N SER A 226 -13.59 21.53 14.42
CA SER A 226 -13.50 22.30 13.17
C SER A 226 -14.21 21.64 11.98
N TRP A 227 -14.84 20.48 12.18
CA TRP A 227 -15.72 19.85 11.21
C TRP A 227 -17.12 20.42 11.42
N LYS A 228 -17.66 21.11 10.40
CA LYS A 228 -19.04 21.59 10.47
C LYS A 228 -19.98 20.39 10.61
N LYS A 229 -20.88 20.42 11.60
CA LYS A 229 -22.04 19.54 11.60
C LYS A 229 -22.80 19.82 10.29
N LYS A 230 -23.10 18.79 9.50
CA LYS A 230 -24.21 18.93 8.54
C LYS A 230 -25.43 19.20 9.41
N GLU A 231 -25.95 20.41 9.36
CA GLU A 231 -27.27 20.70 9.88
C GLU A 231 -28.23 19.75 9.14
N SER A 232 -28.88 18.89 9.93
CA SER A 232 -29.93 17.98 9.48
C SER A 232 -31.23 18.74 9.28
#